data_AF-A0A6V8IHX3-F1
#
_entry.id   AF-A0A6V8IHX3-F1
#
_cell.length_a   1.000
_cell.length_b   1.000
_cell.length_c   1.000
_cell.angle_alpha   90.00
_cell.angle_beta   90.00
_cell.angle_gamma   90.00
#
_symmetry.space_group_name_H-M   'P 1'
#
loop_
_entity.id
_entity.type
_entity.pdbx_description
1 polymer ?
#
loop_
_entity_poly.entity_id
_entity_poly.type
_entity_poly.pdbx_seq_one_letter_code
_entity_poly.pdbx_strand_id
1 'polypeptide(L)'
;MIIILTDGLDVIACPVVNAEEAIHRADCSLEWHELVEAGLTRLDVRCRAIPCRRKTLSLRAIGCVGEATRSRLEVLARREQRLRLQEVPKTHLPKRKPRHVGKKHEAWLGEWSMKSRREAGLRLD
;
A
#
# COMPACT_ATOMS: atom_id res chain seq x y z
N MET A 1 6.85 14.69 8.63
CA MET A 1 5.52 14.36 8.07
C MET A 1 4.50 15.32 8.68
N ILE A 2 3.49 15.74 7.93
CA ILE A 2 2.40 16.59 8.43
C ILE A 2 1.19 15.71 8.75
N ILE A 3 0.71 15.75 9.99
CA ILE A 3 -0.46 14.99 10.43
C ILE A 3 -1.73 15.68 9.92
N ILE A 4 -2.60 14.94 9.26
CA ILE A 4 -3.89 15.43 8.73
C ILE A 4 -5.10 14.83 9.45
N LEU A 5 -4.96 13.65 10.06
CA LEU A 5 -6.00 13.00 10.85
C LEU A 5 -5.37 12.22 12.01
N THR A 6 -6.04 12.20 13.16
CA THR A 6 -5.72 11.34 14.31
C THR A 6 -6.81 10.28 14.45
N ASP A 7 -6.41 9.02 14.66
CA ASP A 7 -7.29 7.85 14.77
C ASP A 7 -6.80 6.96 15.93
N GLY A 8 -7.17 7.36 17.16
CA GLY A 8 -6.71 6.70 18.39
C GLY A 8 -5.18 6.74 18.54
N LEU A 9 -4.55 5.56 18.50
CA LEU A 9 -3.08 5.41 18.60
C LEU A 9 -2.37 5.53 17.24
N ASP A 10 -3.12 5.70 16.17
CA ASP A 10 -2.62 5.92 14.83
C ASP A 10 -2.87 7.35 14.37
N VAL A 11 -2.07 7.79 13.41
CA VAL A 11 -2.26 9.03 12.67
C VAL A 11 -2.19 8.76 11.18
N ILE A 12 -2.90 9.58 10.42
CA ILE A 12 -2.72 9.70 8.98
C ILE A 12 -1.90 10.96 8.74
N ALA A 13 -0.74 10.79 8.12
CA ALA A 13 0.18 11.87 7.86
C ALA A 13 0.71 11.85 6.43
N CYS A 14 1.04 13.02 5.90
CA CYS A 14 1.63 13.20 4.58
C CYS A 14 3.14 13.46 4.71
N PRO A 15 3.99 12.82 3.88
CA PRO A 15 5.43 13.05 3.89
C PRO A 15 5.78 14.50 3.50
N VAL A 16 6.84 15.01 4.14
CA VAL A 16 7.51 16.26 3.76
C VAL A 16 8.77 15.83 3.02
N VAL A 17 8.96 16.34 1.81
CA VAL A 17 10.02 15.95 0.86
C VAL A 17 10.84 17.16 0.49
N ASN A 18 12.10 16.96 0.08
CA ASN A 18 12.94 18.06 -0.39
C ASN A 18 12.35 18.66 -1.69
N ALA A 19 12.44 19.98 -1.87
CA ALA A 19 12.07 20.67 -3.10
C ALA A 19 12.86 20.18 -4.33
N GLU A 20 14.04 19.61 -4.12
CA GLU A 20 14.89 19.03 -5.17
C GLU A 20 14.46 17.62 -5.62
N GLU A 21 13.62 16.93 -4.85
CA GLU A 21 13.11 15.62 -5.25
C GLU A 21 12.26 15.71 -6.52
N ALA A 22 12.20 14.60 -7.27
CA ALA A 22 11.34 14.48 -8.44
C ALA A 22 9.90 14.86 -8.11
N ILE A 23 9.30 15.71 -8.96
CA ILE A 23 7.95 16.24 -8.78
C ILE A 23 6.95 15.10 -8.91
N HIS A 24 6.07 15.00 -7.91
CA HIS A 24 4.94 14.09 -7.91
C HIS A 24 3.64 14.88 -8.07
N ARG A 25 2.64 14.29 -8.74
CA ARG A 25 1.33 14.94 -8.99
C ARG A 25 0.57 15.37 -7.73
N ALA A 26 0.89 14.74 -6.61
CA ALA A 26 0.30 15.01 -5.29
C ALA A 26 1.18 15.94 -4.44
N ASP A 27 2.25 16.51 -5.00
CA ASP A 27 3.05 17.50 -4.29
C ASP A 27 2.25 18.80 -4.13
N CYS A 28 2.24 19.32 -2.91
CA CYS A 28 1.65 20.57 -2.51
C CYS A 28 2.78 21.47 -2.02
N SER A 29 2.92 22.63 -2.66
CA SER A 29 3.79 23.69 -2.17
C SER A 29 3.27 24.18 -0.81
N LEU A 30 4.22 24.43 0.09
CA LEU A 30 3.97 25.09 1.35
C LEU A 30 4.56 26.50 1.24
N GLU A 31 3.77 27.49 1.61
CA GLU A 31 4.22 28.87 1.62
C GLU A 31 5.25 29.07 2.74
N TRP A 32 6.15 30.03 2.54
CA TRP A 32 7.22 30.30 3.50
C TRP A 32 6.69 30.54 4.93
N HIS A 33 5.59 31.28 5.07
CA HIS A 33 4.99 31.55 6.37
C HIS A 33 4.44 30.28 7.04
N GLU A 34 3.83 29.36 6.27
CA GLU A 34 3.32 28.09 6.80
C GLU A 34 4.46 27.21 7.36
N LEU A 35 5.65 27.28 6.76
CA LEU A 35 6.82 26.52 7.19
C LEU A 35 7.48 27.13 8.43
N VAL A 36 7.56 28.46 8.48
CA VAL A 36 8.11 29.20 9.63
C VAL A 36 7.22 29.05 10.86
N GLU A 37 5.90 29.22 10.70
CA GLU A 37 4.91 28.99 11.78
C GLU A 37 4.96 27.54 12.28
N ALA A 38 5.24 26.59 11.39
CA ALA A 38 5.43 25.19 11.75
C ALA A 38 6.74 24.88 12.48
N GLY A 39 7.62 25.86 12.70
CA GLY A 39 8.88 25.67 13.40
C GLY A 39 9.88 24.78 12.66
N LEU A 40 9.77 24.69 11.32
CA LEU A 40 10.71 23.91 10.52
C LEU A 40 12.01 24.69 10.29
N THR A 41 13.14 24.01 10.48
CA THR A 41 14.47 24.58 10.21
C THR A 41 14.80 24.66 8.73
N ARG A 42 14.19 23.78 7.91
CA ARG A 42 14.35 23.72 6.47
C ARG A 42 13.09 24.22 5.79
N LEU A 43 13.26 25.16 4.87
CA LEU A 43 12.17 25.84 4.15
C LEU A 43 12.12 25.42 2.66
N ASP A 44 13.11 24.67 2.20
CA ASP A 44 13.26 24.09 0.87
C ASP A 44 12.51 22.75 0.76
N VAL A 45 11.26 22.72 1.20
CA VAL A 45 10.46 21.49 1.32
C VAL A 45 9.07 21.64 0.72
N ARG A 46 8.49 20.50 0.34
CA ARG A 46 7.09 20.39 -0.10
C ARG A 46 6.39 19.31 0.70
N CYS A 47 5.07 19.42 0.82
CA CYS A 47 4.28 18.31 1.34
C CYS A 47 3.82 17.44 0.18
N ARG A 48 4.18 16.16 0.19
CA ARG A 48 3.62 15.20 -0.75
C ARG A 48 2.35 14.63 -0.14
N ALA A 49 1.19 15.00 -0.67
CA ALA A 49 -0.14 14.67 -0.15
C ALA A 49 -0.53 13.19 -0.40
N ILE A 50 0.36 12.27 -0.04
CA ILE A 50 0.11 10.83 -0.01
C ILE A 50 -0.18 10.44 1.44
N PRO A 51 -1.41 10.05 1.78
CA PRO A 51 -1.74 9.69 3.15
C PRO A 51 -1.03 8.37 3.54
N CYS A 52 -0.33 8.41 4.67
CA CYS A 52 0.36 7.27 5.24
C CYS A 52 -0.08 7.08 6.69
N ARG A 53 -0.49 5.86 7.05
CA ARG A 53 -0.80 5.52 8.44
C ARG A 53 0.49 5.27 9.22
N ARG A 54 0.60 5.87 10.41
CA ARG A 54 1.73 5.72 11.35
C ARG A 54 1.21 5.60 12.78
N LYS A 55 1.94 4.90 13.64
CA LYS A 55 1.64 4.87 15.08
C LYS A 55 2.09 6.17 15.73
N THR A 56 1.25 6.81 16.52
CA THR A 56 1.56 8.06 17.23
C THR A 56 2.84 7.92 18.08
N LEU A 57 3.01 6.78 18.75
CA LEU A 57 4.18 6.48 19.59
C LEU A 57 5.51 6.37 18.81
N SER A 58 5.46 6.18 17.49
CA SER A 58 6.65 6.13 16.63
C SER A 58 7.10 7.51 16.12
N LEU A 59 6.39 8.57 16.51
CA LEU A 59 6.59 9.91 15.99
C LEU A 59 7.12 10.84 17.07
N ARG A 60 8.00 11.74 16.66
CA ARG A 60 8.41 12.90 17.45
C ARG A 60 7.79 14.15 16.85
N ALA A 61 7.11 14.95 17.67
CA ALA A 61 6.62 16.26 17.25
C ALA A 61 7.81 17.22 17.05
N ILE A 62 7.81 17.91 15.91
CA ILE A 62 8.81 18.93 15.56
C ILE A 62 8.20 20.33 15.68
N GLY A 63 6.94 20.48 15.27
CA GLY A 63 6.16 21.71 15.38
C GLY A 63 4.73 21.51 14.87
N CYS A 64 4.02 22.60 14.64
CA CYS A 64 2.57 22.60 14.39
C CYS A 64 2.23 23.42 13.14
N VAL A 65 1.55 22.81 12.17
CA VAL A 65 1.02 23.55 11.01
C VAL A 65 -0.32 24.20 11.34
N GLY A 66 -0.63 25.31 10.69
CA GLY A 66 -1.93 25.96 10.78
C GLY A 66 -3.09 25.08 10.26
N GLU A 67 -4.30 25.37 10.74
CA GLU A 67 -5.51 24.61 10.37
C GLU A 67 -5.83 24.73 8.88
N ALA A 68 -5.59 25.89 8.27
CA ALA A 68 -5.79 26.11 6.84
C ALA A 68 -4.89 25.18 6.00
N THR A 69 -3.60 25.09 6.35
CA THR A 69 -2.63 24.19 5.72
C THR A 69 -3.04 22.73 5.91
N ARG A 70 -3.42 22.33 7.15
CA ARG A 70 -3.88 20.97 7.45
C ARG A 70 -5.08 20.59 6.59
N SER A 71 -6.09 21.46 6.53
CA SER A 71 -7.34 21.23 5.79
C SER A 71 -7.10 21.12 4.29
N ARG A 72 -6.27 22.00 3.73
CA ARG A 72 -5.85 21.93 2.32
C ARG A 72 -5.18 20.60 1.99
N LEU A 73 -4.24 20.16 2.83
CA LEU A 73 -3.54 18.90 2.66
C LEU A 73 -4.47 17.70 2.78
N GLU A 74 -5.43 17.75 3.70
CA GLU A 74 -6.43 16.69 3.87
C GLU A 74 -7.28 16.50 2.60
N VAL A 75 -7.74 17.60 1.98
CA VAL A 75 -8.50 17.54 0.72
C VAL A 75 -7.65 16.92 -0.41
N LEU A 76 -6.40 17.35 -0.55
CA LEU A 76 -5.49 16.82 -1.56
C LEU A 76 -5.17 15.34 -1.33
N ALA A 77 -4.94 14.95 -0.07
CA ALA A 77 -4.67 13.56 0.30
C ALA A 77 -5.86 12.64 0.02
N ARG A 78 -7.08 13.08 0.34
CA ARG A 78 -8.31 12.36 -0.01
C ARG A 78 -8.48 12.20 -1.52
N ARG A 79 -8.16 13.24 -2.29
CA ARG A 79 -8.19 13.19 -3.76
C ARG A 79 -7.17 12.19 -4.31
N GLU A 80 -5.91 12.27 -3.90
CA GLU A 80 -4.86 11.35 -4.35
C GLU A 80 -5.19 9.89 -3.97
N GLN A 81 -5.71 9.66 -2.76
CA GLN A 81 -6.13 8.33 -2.34
C GLN A 81 -7.24 7.77 -3.24
N ARG A 82 -8.22 8.60 -3.62
CA ARG A 82 -9.29 8.20 -4.56
C ARG A 82 -8.73 7.86 -5.93
N LEU A 83 -7.81 8.65 -6.47
CA LEU A 83 -7.17 8.38 -7.76
C LEU A 83 -6.42 7.06 -7.75
N ARG A 84 -5.63 6.80 -6.69
CA ARG A 84 -4.91 5.53 -6.54
C ARG A 84 -5.83 4.33 -6.53
N LEU A 85 -6.96 4.39 -5.82
CA LEU A 85 -7.94 3.31 -5.79
C LEU A 85 -8.54 3.00 -7.17
N GLN A 86 -8.57 3.98 -8.09
CA GLN A 86 -9.01 3.79 -9.47
C GLN A 86 -7.92 3.22 -10.37
N GLU A 87 -6.65 3.50 -10.06
CA GLU A 87 -5.48 3.03 -10.80
C GLU A 87 -5.07 1.60 -10.47
N VAL A 88 -5.38 1.12 -9.26
CA VAL A 88 -5.14 -0.29 -8.91
C VAL A 88 -5.90 -1.15 -9.92
N PRO A 89 -5.20 -1.92 -10.78
CA PRO A 89 -5.86 -2.82 -11.70
C PRO A 89 -6.79 -3.70 -10.89
N LYS A 90 -8.06 -3.81 -11.30
CA LYS A 90 -8.95 -4.84 -10.76
C LYS A 90 -8.20 -6.15 -10.94
N THR A 91 -7.63 -6.66 -9.85
CA THR A 91 -6.79 -7.85 -9.87
C THR A 91 -7.56 -8.89 -10.65
N HIS A 92 -6.99 -9.39 -11.75
CA HIS A 92 -7.55 -10.53 -12.43
C HIS A 92 -7.62 -11.64 -11.38
N LEU A 93 -8.78 -11.81 -10.75
CA LEU A 93 -9.06 -12.96 -9.92
C LEU A 93 -8.63 -14.16 -10.78
N PRO A 94 -7.74 -15.03 -10.27
CA PRO A 94 -7.34 -16.19 -11.04
C PRO A 94 -8.62 -16.94 -11.39
N LYS A 95 -9.02 -16.91 -12.67
CA LYS A 95 -10.11 -17.75 -13.16
C LYS A 95 -9.74 -19.16 -12.73
N ARG A 96 -10.47 -19.72 -11.76
CA ARG A 96 -10.31 -21.13 -11.37
C ARG A 96 -10.46 -21.92 -12.65
N LYS A 97 -9.35 -22.43 -13.20
CA LYS A 97 -9.42 -23.36 -14.33
C LYS A 97 -10.32 -24.51 -13.88
N PRO A 98 -11.32 -24.93 -14.66
CA PRO A 98 -12.10 -26.10 -14.32
C PRO A 98 -11.10 -27.25 -14.12
N ARG A 99 -11.14 -27.90 -12.94
CA ARG A 99 -10.38 -29.12 -12.72
C ARG A 99 -10.88 -30.11 -13.75
N HIS A 100 -10.08 -30.39 -14.78
CA HIS A 100 -10.30 -31.56 -15.61
C HIS A 100 -10.16 -32.77 -14.69
N VAL A 101 -11.30 -33.36 -14.32
CA VAL A 101 -11.35 -34.71 -13.78
C VAL A 101 -10.97 -35.62 -14.95
N GLY A 102 -9.67 -35.83 -15.12
CA GLY A 102 -9.17 -36.76 -16.14
C GLY A 102 -9.81 -38.12 -15.90
N LYS A 103 -10.57 -38.63 -16.87
CA LYS A 103 -11.00 -40.02 -16.88
C LYS A 103 -9.73 -40.88 -16.88
N LYS A 104 -9.51 -41.64 -15.81
CA LYS A 104 -8.45 -42.64 -15.75
C LYS A 104 -8.82 -43.74 -16.74
N HIS A 105 -8.08 -43.86 -17.83
CA HIS A 105 -8.14 -45.05 -18.67
C HIS A 105 -7.23 -46.10 -18.01
N GLU A 106 -7.83 -47.13 -17.44
CA GLU A 106 -7.11 -48.36 -17.12
C GLU A 106 -6.90 -49.12 -18.43
N ALA A 107 -5.65 -49.20 -18.88
CA ALA A 107 -5.26 -50.05 -19.99
C ALA A 107 -4.94 -51.44 -19.44
N TRP A 108 -5.81 -52.40 -19.73
CA TRP A 108 -5.58 -53.81 -19.45
C TRP A 108 -4.87 -54.45 -20.64
N LEU A 109 -3.67 -54.97 -20.43
CA LEU A 109 -2.95 -55.84 -21.36
C LEU A 109 -2.56 -57.10 -20.59
N GLY A 110 -3.39 -58.14 -20.69
CA GLY A 110 -3.13 -59.46 -20.09
C GLY A 110 -3.19 -59.50 -18.56
N GLU A 111 -2.98 -60.69 -18.01
CA GLU A 111 -3.20 -61.04 -16.60
C GLU A 111 -2.28 -60.34 -15.59
N TRP A 112 -1.42 -59.41 -15.99
CA TRP A 112 -0.49 -58.70 -15.09
C TRP A 112 -0.80 -57.21 -15.00
N SER A 113 -1.42 -56.81 -13.89
CA SER A 113 -1.61 -55.40 -13.51
C SER A 113 -0.27 -54.79 -13.09
N MET A 114 0.31 -53.93 -13.95
CA MET A 114 1.47 -53.13 -13.59
C MET A 114 1.01 -51.90 -12.78
N LYS A 115 1.06 -52.00 -11.45
CA LYS A 115 0.94 -50.83 -10.59
C LYS A 115 2.13 -49.91 -10.81
N SER A 116 1.84 -48.64 -11.11
CA SER A 116 2.82 -47.56 -11.24
C SER A 116 3.74 -47.54 -10.02
N ARG A 117 5.06 -47.44 -10.26
CA ARG A 117 6.14 -47.38 -9.26
C ARG A 117 6.02 -46.23 -8.24
N ARG A 118 5.01 -45.35 -8.38
CA ARG A 118 4.70 -44.28 -7.41
C ARG A 118 3.89 -44.73 -6.20
N GLU A 119 3.41 -45.98 -6.17
CA GLU A 119 2.69 -46.56 -5.00
C GLU A 119 3.58 -47.39 -4.07
N ALA A 120 4.91 -47.25 -4.12
CA ALA A 120 5.83 -47.96 -3.21
C ALA A 120 6.19 -47.17 -1.94
N GLY A 121 5.66 -45.96 -1.76
CA GLY A 121 6.05 -45.02 -0.69
C GLY A 121 4.98 -44.72 0.37
N LEU A 122 3.91 -45.52 0.46
CA LEU A 122 2.91 -45.41 1.53
C LEU A 122 2.64 -46.79 2.12
N ARG A 123 3.59 -47.26 2.94
CA ARG A 123 3.31 -48.13 4.07
C ARG A 123 3.77 -47.38 5.32
N LEU A 124 2.81 -46.74 5.98
CA LEU A 124 2.89 -46.55 7.42
C LEU A 124 2.16 -47.76 8.03
N ASP A 125 2.81 -48.30 9.07
CA ASP A 125 2.49 -49.45 9.93
C ASP A 125 2.86 -50.84 9.40
#